data_AF-A0A0Q5GZZ2-F1
#
_entry.id   AF-A0A0Q5GZZ2-F1
#
_cell.length_a   1.000
_cell.length_b   1.000
_cell.length_c   1.000
_cell.angle_alpha   90.00
_cell.angle_beta   90.00
_cell.angle_gamma   90.00
#
_symmetry.space_group_name_H-M   'P 1'
#
loop_
_entity.id
_entity.type
_entity.pdbx_description
1 polymer ?
#
loop_
_entity_poly.entity_id
_entity_poly.type
_entity_poly.pdbx_seq_one_letter_code
_entity_poly.pdbx_strand_id
1 'polypeptide(L)'
;MNDFLPDTAPGFDQPIAVLKHCHGRIRKQLSTLERLLSHLPEHGADEAARQAAGAVLKYFEKAAHLHHDDEEQNLIPMLRAVAQGDDAATLQALAPVILQDHKDMDTLWQDLHEQLTAIAEGSASTLSASAVQRFCQRYSAHMEREENTMAPMALRLFSPAQMAQLGEAMARRRGIDAGAVAGSSAAPNAPAIGEAVADLRKDYGQASLNEDDVLDDPMLQFTRWFEQALKAQVNEPNAMNVATVAADGRPSSRIVLVKQFDERGFTWYTNYDSRKAQELRANPYAALLFFWSELERQVRIEGRVETTSAEESDKYFHSRPLKSRLSAIASQQSAPIDNRAALERNYEAVAASAGDAPARPANWGGFRLVPERIEFWQGRRSRFHDRIVYERQEDGSWARQRLQP
;
A
#
# COMPACT_ATOMS: atom_id res chain seq x y z
N MET A 1 -20.93 -10.67 -6.39
CA MET A 1 -19.91 -10.18 -7.35
C MET A 1 -20.02 -8.66 -7.34
N ASN A 2 -19.04 -7.79 -7.08
CA ASN A 2 -17.65 -7.85 -6.55
C ASN A 2 -17.44 -6.49 -5.78
N ASP A 3 -16.48 -6.26 -4.88
CA ASP A 3 -15.48 -7.12 -4.22
C ASP A 3 -15.18 -6.64 -2.77
N PHE A 4 -14.26 -7.30 -2.05
CA PHE A 4 -14.00 -7.02 -0.62
C PHE A 4 -12.53 -7.18 -0.14
N LEU A 5 -11.56 -6.82 -0.97
CA LEU A 5 -10.18 -6.53 -0.54
C LEU A 5 -9.82 -5.09 -0.95
N PRO A 6 -8.91 -4.38 -0.25
CA PRO A 6 -8.25 -3.24 -0.87
C PRO A 6 -7.48 -3.78 -2.08
N ASP A 7 -7.82 -3.31 -3.28
CA ASP A 7 -7.15 -3.75 -4.51
C ASP A 7 -5.63 -3.57 -4.35
N THR A 8 -4.92 -4.69 -4.25
CA THR A 8 -3.48 -4.73 -4.49
C THR A 8 -3.24 -4.07 -5.84
N ALA A 9 -2.39 -3.05 -5.91
CA ALA A 9 -2.16 -2.31 -7.14
C ALA A 9 -1.89 -3.32 -8.28
N PRO A 10 -2.70 -3.33 -9.34
CA PRO A 10 -2.66 -4.39 -10.35
C PRO A 10 -1.29 -4.39 -11.05
N GLY A 11 -0.84 -5.58 -11.42
CA GLY A 11 0.40 -5.73 -12.18
C GLY A 11 0.21 -5.32 -13.64
N PHE A 12 1.33 -5.15 -14.34
CA PHE A 12 1.33 -4.83 -15.77
C PHE A 12 0.87 -5.99 -16.67
N ASP A 13 0.67 -7.19 -16.10
CA ASP A 13 -0.11 -8.27 -16.72
C ASP A 13 -1.59 -7.90 -16.94
N GLN A 14 -2.10 -6.87 -16.25
CA GLN A 14 -3.48 -6.38 -16.33
C GLN A 14 -3.51 -4.87 -16.64
N PRO A 15 -3.04 -4.43 -17.82
CA PRO A 15 -2.81 -3.00 -18.11
C PRO A 15 -4.06 -2.12 -17.98
N ILE A 16 -5.24 -2.62 -18.38
CA ILE A 16 -6.51 -1.87 -18.23
C ILE A 16 -6.90 -1.69 -16.76
N ALA A 17 -6.55 -2.66 -15.89
CA ALA A 17 -6.74 -2.50 -14.45
C ALA A 17 -5.75 -1.46 -13.88
N VAL A 18 -4.52 -1.38 -14.41
CA VAL A 18 -3.54 -0.33 -14.03
C VAL A 18 -4.06 1.06 -14.35
N LEU A 19 -4.62 1.29 -15.55
CA LEU A 19 -5.23 2.58 -15.91
C LEU A 19 -6.41 2.92 -14.96
N LYS A 20 -7.34 1.99 -14.75
CA LYS A 20 -8.44 2.17 -13.79
C LYS A 20 -7.97 2.45 -12.36
N HIS A 21 -6.87 1.82 -11.92
CA HIS A 21 -6.26 2.09 -10.61
C HIS A 21 -5.60 3.49 -10.57
N CYS A 22 -5.01 3.97 -11.67
CA CYS A 22 -4.59 5.36 -11.82
C CYS A 22 -5.76 6.33 -11.67
N HIS A 23 -6.92 6.07 -12.29
CA HIS A 23 -8.12 6.90 -12.13
C HIS A 23 -8.59 6.96 -10.67
N GLY A 24 -8.56 5.82 -9.96
CA GLY A 24 -8.87 5.77 -8.53
C GLY A 24 -7.93 6.64 -7.67
N ARG A 25 -6.67 6.81 -8.08
CA ARG A 25 -5.71 7.72 -7.42
C ARG A 25 -5.91 9.18 -7.85
N ILE A 26 -6.18 9.45 -9.13
CA ILE A 26 -6.53 10.79 -9.62
C ILE A 26 -7.73 11.35 -8.83
N ARG A 27 -8.83 10.59 -8.73
CA ARG A 27 -10.04 10.99 -7.98
C ARG A 27 -9.75 11.35 -6.51
N LYS A 28 -8.83 10.66 -5.84
CA LYS A 28 -8.39 10.99 -4.47
C LYS A 28 -7.66 12.35 -4.39
N GLN A 29 -6.86 12.69 -5.41
CA GLN A 29 -6.18 13.98 -5.47
C GLN A 29 -7.14 15.12 -5.83
N LEU A 30 -8.10 14.89 -6.73
CA LEU A 30 -9.18 15.87 -7.02
C LEU A 30 -10.01 16.18 -5.77
N SER A 31 -10.43 15.16 -5.02
CA SER A 31 -11.10 15.34 -3.72
C SER A 31 -10.21 16.02 -2.66
N THR A 32 -8.88 15.98 -2.83
CA THR A 32 -7.95 16.72 -1.95
C THR A 32 -7.86 18.20 -2.34
N LEU A 33 -7.89 18.53 -3.64
CA LEU A 33 -8.05 19.91 -4.12
C LEU A 33 -9.37 20.55 -3.66
N GLU A 34 -10.47 19.81 -3.74
CA GLU A 34 -11.78 20.30 -3.30
C GLU A 34 -11.81 20.59 -1.79
N ARG A 35 -11.20 19.73 -0.96
CA ARG A 35 -11.07 19.96 0.48
C ARG A 35 -10.15 21.14 0.81
N LEU A 36 -9.08 21.35 0.03
CA LEU A 36 -8.21 22.52 0.16
C LEU A 36 -8.99 23.83 -0.04
N LEU A 37 -9.90 23.90 -1.02
CA LEU A 37 -10.75 25.09 -1.22
C LEU A 37 -11.57 25.47 0.02
N SER A 38 -12.10 24.48 0.76
CA SER A 38 -12.85 24.72 1.99
C SER A 38 -11.98 24.97 3.22
N HIS A 39 -10.77 24.40 3.27
CA HIS A 39 -9.86 24.47 4.42
C HIS A 39 -9.08 25.78 4.49
N LEU A 40 -8.58 26.25 3.34
CA LEU A 40 -7.74 27.45 3.25
C LEU A 40 -8.37 28.74 3.79
N PRO A 41 -9.67 29.03 3.61
CA PRO A 41 -10.30 30.23 4.18
C PRO A 41 -10.41 30.22 5.70
N GLU A 42 -10.52 29.04 6.33
CA GLU A 42 -10.72 28.90 7.78
C GLU A 42 -9.40 28.75 8.55
N HIS A 43 -8.40 28.11 7.94
CA HIS A 43 -7.15 27.71 8.60
C HIS A 43 -5.88 28.30 7.96
N GLY A 44 -5.99 28.97 6.81
CA GLY A 44 -4.85 29.45 6.06
C GLY A 44 -3.99 28.32 5.50
N ALA A 45 -2.73 28.62 5.18
CA ALA A 45 -1.74 27.63 4.78
C ALA A 45 -1.11 26.95 6.02
N ASP A 46 -1.94 26.31 6.84
CA ASP A 46 -1.48 25.50 7.96
C ASP A 46 -0.72 24.25 7.47
N GLU A 47 -0.10 23.52 8.40
CA GLU A 47 0.72 22.35 8.06
C GLU A 47 -0.09 21.25 7.33
N ALA A 48 -1.39 21.14 7.58
CA ALA A 48 -2.28 20.21 6.88
C ALA A 48 -2.53 20.64 5.43
N ALA A 49 -2.80 21.92 5.19
CA ALA A 49 -2.97 22.50 3.86
C ALA A 49 -1.68 22.39 3.03
N ARG A 50 -0.53 22.69 3.65
CA ARG A 50 0.80 22.60 3.02
C ARG A 50 1.11 21.17 2.56
N GLN A 51 0.92 20.19 3.45
CA GLN A 51 1.12 18.78 3.13
C GLN A 51 0.15 18.27 2.05
N ALA A 52 -1.13 18.69 2.10
CA ALA A 52 -2.11 18.33 1.08
C ALA A 52 -1.76 18.92 -0.30
N ALA A 53 -1.35 20.19 -0.37
CA ALA A 53 -0.91 20.82 -1.62
C ALA A 53 0.34 20.13 -2.20
N GLY A 54 1.35 19.87 -1.35
CA GLY A 54 2.56 19.13 -1.74
C GLY A 54 2.29 17.70 -2.23
N ALA A 55 1.29 17.01 -1.65
CA ALA A 55 0.88 15.68 -2.10
C ALA A 55 0.21 15.70 -3.49
N VAL A 56 -0.62 16.73 -3.76
CA VAL A 56 -1.25 16.92 -5.08
C VAL A 56 -0.20 17.25 -6.14
N LEU A 57 0.71 18.19 -5.87
CA LEU A 57 1.83 18.54 -6.75
C LEU A 57 2.63 17.31 -7.16
N LYS A 58 3.18 16.59 -6.17
CA LYS A 58 3.99 15.38 -6.37
C LYS A 58 3.29 14.29 -7.17
N TYR A 59 1.95 14.22 -7.12
CA TYR A 59 1.19 13.27 -7.91
C TYR A 59 1.06 13.72 -9.37
N PHE A 60 0.56 14.92 -9.64
CA PHE A 60 0.28 15.36 -11.01
C PHE A 60 1.54 15.66 -11.82
N GLU A 61 2.62 16.15 -11.20
CA GLU A 61 3.93 16.37 -11.85
C GLU A 61 4.58 15.10 -12.45
N LYS A 62 4.12 13.90 -12.07
CA LYS A 62 4.76 12.65 -12.46
C LYS A 62 3.81 11.53 -12.84
N ALA A 63 2.81 11.24 -12.01
CA ALA A 63 1.94 10.08 -12.21
C ALA A 63 0.88 10.30 -13.28
N ALA A 64 0.42 11.55 -13.48
CA ALA A 64 -0.59 11.90 -14.47
C ALA A 64 -0.04 11.89 -15.90
N HIS A 65 1.13 12.50 -16.15
CA HIS A 65 1.75 12.46 -17.48
C HIS A 65 2.06 11.03 -17.95
N LEU A 66 2.53 10.15 -17.04
CA LEU A 66 2.74 8.72 -17.33
C LEU A 66 1.44 7.95 -17.63
N HIS A 67 0.28 8.46 -17.22
CA HIS A 67 -1.02 7.88 -17.55
C HIS A 67 -1.42 8.31 -18.97
N HIS A 68 -1.42 9.63 -19.26
CA HIS A 68 -1.67 10.14 -20.61
C HIS A 68 -0.76 9.48 -21.66
N ASP A 69 0.55 9.32 -21.36
CA ASP A 69 1.49 8.62 -22.25
C ASP A 69 1.10 7.16 -22.56
N ASP A 70 0.46 6.47 -21.62
CA ASP A 70 -0.04 5.11 -21.84
C ASP A 70 -1.24 5.09 -22.80
N GLU A 71 -2.12 6.10 -22.73
CA GLU A 71 -3.17 6.30 -23.73
C GLU A 71 -2.60 6.70 -25.10
N GLU A 72 -1.84 7.79 -25.15
CA GLU A 72 -1.43 8.46 -26.40
C GLU A 72 -0.50 7.61 -27.26
N GLN A 73 0.52 7.00 -26.63
CA GLN A 73 1.58 6.31 -27.36
C GLN A 73 1.24 4.83 -27.60
N ASN A 74 0.30 4.25 -26.85
CA ASN A 74 0.00 2.82 -26.91
C ASN A 74 -1.49 2.49 -27.02
N LEU A 75 -2.33 2.80 -26.03
CA LEU A 75 -3.73 2.33 -26.04
C LEU A 75 -4.49 2.81 -27.29
N ILE A 76 -4.42 4.11 -27.60
CA ILE A 76 -5.12 4.72 -28.74
C ILE A 76 -4.55 4.21 -30.08
N PRO A 77 -3.22 4.21 -30.34
CA PRO A 77 -2.65 3.60 -31.55
C PRO A 77 -2.98 2.12 -31.73
N MET A 78 -2.94 1.33 -30.64
CA MET A 78 -3.23 -0.10 -30.70
C MET A 78 -4.71 -0.37 -30.94
N LEU A 79 -5.62 0.40 -30.32
CA LEU A 79 -7.05 0.37 -30.63
C LEU A 79 -7.32 0.71 -32.11
N ARG A 80 -6.66 1.76 -32.64
CA ARG A 80 -6.79 2.16 -34.06
C ARG A 80 -6.33 1.07 -35.04
N ALA A 81 -5.40 0.21 -34.63
CA ALA A 81 -4.90 -0.89 -35.45
C ALA A 81 -5.84 -2.12 -35.49
N VAL A 82 -6.77 -2.26 -34.53
CA VAL A 82 -7.68 -3.43 -34.44
C VAL A 82 -9.16 -3.10 -34.60
N ALA A 83 -9.59 -1.87 -34.33
CA ALA A 83 -10.99 -1.49 -34.37
C ALA A 83 -11.55 -1.56 -35.80
N GLN A 84 -12.77 -2.09 -35.93
CA GLN A 84 -13.49 -2.23 -37.20
C GLN A 84 -14.97 -1.86 -36.99
N GLY A 85 -15.66 -1.48 -38.07
CA GLY A 85 -17.08 -1.12 -38.02
C GLY A 85 -17.37 0.00 -36.99
N ASP A 86 -18.38 -0.23 -36.15
CA ASP A 86 -18.84 0.74 -35.15
C ASP A 86 -17.77 1.11 -34.11
N ASP A 87 -16.84 0.20 -33.80
CA ASP A 87 -15.71 0.50 -32.91
C ASP A 87 -14.74 1.49 -33.55
N ALA A 88 -14.48 1.34 -34.85
CA ALA A 88 -13.60 2.25 -35.59
C ALA A 88 -14.23 3.65 -35.68
N ALA A 89 -15.52 3.73 -35.97
CA ALA A 89 -16.27 4.99 -35.99
C ALA A 89 -16.29 5.67 -34.61
N THR A 90 -16.55 4.89 -33.54
CA THR A 90 -16.53 5.37 -32.15
C THR A 90 -15.15 5.90 -31.76
N LEU A 91 -14.08 5.15 -32.06
CA LEU A 91 -12.71 5.56 -31.75
C LEU A 91 -12.25 6.76 -32.59
N GLN A 92 -12.71 6.88 -33.85
CA GLN A 92 -12.43 8.02 -34.71
C GLN A 92 -13.03 9.32 -34.15
N ALA A 93 -14.23 9.24 -33.55
CA ALA A 93 -14.85 10.37 -32.86
C ALA A 93 -14.23 10.66 -31.49
N LEU A 94 -13.91 9.61 -30.72
CA LEU A 94 -13.47 9.75 -29.32
C LEU A 94 -11.99 10.11 -29.16
N ALA A 95 -11.08 9.50 -29.93
CA ALA A 95 -9.65 9.70 -29.73
C ALA A 95 -9.18 11.18 -29.88
N PRO A 96 -9.68 11.98 -30.83
CA PRO A 96 -9.35 13.41 -30.90
C PRO A 96 -9.83 14.20 -29.68
N VAL A 97 -10.95 13.78 -29.06
CA VAL A 97 -11.46 14.40 -27.82
C VAL A 97 -10.51 14.09 -26.66
N ILE A 98 -10.15 12.83 -26.44
CA ILE A 98 -9.21 12.43 -25.37
C ILE A 98 -7.86 13.18 -25.50
N LEU A 99 -7.29 13.26 -26.70
CA LEU A 99 -6.04 13.99 -26.96
C LEU A 99 -6.17 15.53 -26.78
N GLN A 100 -7.38 16.08 -26.82
CA GLN A 100 -7.62 17.49 -26.48
C GLN A 100 -7.89 17.65 -24.97
N ASP A 101 -8.57 16.69 -24.35
CA ASP A 101 -8.75 16.61 -22.90
C ASP A 101 -7.40 16.67 -22.18
N HIS A 102 -6.39 15.91 -22.64
CA HIS A 102 -5.02 15.95 -22.08
C HIS A 102 -4.39 17.35 -22.12
N LYS A 103 -4.41 18.02 -23.28
CA LYS A 103 -3.85 19.37 -23.45
C LYS A 103 -4.55 20.41 -22.59
N ASP A 104 -5.86 20.31 -22.48
CA ASP A 104 -6.65 21.19 -21.63
C ASP A 104 -6.32 20.95 -20.14
N MET A 105 -6.09 19.70 -19.74
CA MET A 105 -5.67 19.34 -18.39
C MET A 105 -4.26 19.80 -18.06
N ASP A 106 -3.30 19.71 -18.97
CA ASP A 106 -1.95 20.28 -18.80
C ASP A 106 -2.00 21.81 -18.67
N THR A 107 -2.85 22.48 -19.47
CA THR A 107 -3.06 23.94 -19.38
C THR A 107 -3.68 24.33 -18.03
N LEU A 108 -4.73 23.63 -17.59
CA LEU A 108 -5.36 23.86 -16.28
C LEU A 108 -4.43 23.48 -15.11
N TRP A 109 -3.49 22.56 -15.33
CA TRP A 109 -2.48 22.20 -14.33
C TRP A 109 -1.49 23.33 -14.11
N GLN A 110 -1.04 24.01 -15.16
CA GLN A 110 -0.13 25.17 -15.04
C GLN A 110 -0.73 26.27 -14.15
N ASP A 111 -2.01 26.63 -14.37
CA ASP A 111 -2.74 27.59 -13.55
C ASP A 111 -2.78 27.19 -12.06
N LEU A 112 -2.93 25.89 -11.76
CA LEU A 112 -3.02 25.37 -10.39
C LEU A 112 -1.65 25.14 -9.73
N HIS A 113 -0.63 24.79 -10.52
CA HIS A 113 0.71 24.45 -10.04
C HIS A 113 1.35 25.60 -9.27
N GLU A 114 1.28 26.82 -9.81
CA GLU A 114 1.82 28.03 -9.16
C GLU A 114 1.12 28.28 -7.81
N GLN A 115 -0.21 28.20 -7.79
CA GLN A 115 -1.01 28.42 -6.57
C GLN A 115 -0.73 27.35 -5.51
N LEU A 116 -0.66 26.08 -5.89
CA LEU A 116 -0.38 24.97 -4.98
C LEU A 116 1.06 25.00 -4.47
N THR A 117 2.01 25.47 -5.27
CA THR A 117 3.41 25.64 -4.85
C THR A 117 3.49 26.70 -3.76
N ALA A 118 2.89 27.86 -3.97
CA ALA A 118 2.85 28.93 -2.96
C ALA A 118 2.12 28.50 -1.67
N ILE A 119 1.07 27.67 -1.78
CA ILE A 119 0.39 27.07 -0.62
C ILE A 119 1.29 26.07 0.10
N ALA A 120 1.99 25.18 -0.61
CA ALA A 120 2.89 24.18 -0.01
C ALA A 120 4.07 24.83 0.73
N GLU A 121 4.65 25.88 0.14
CA GLU A 121 5.70 26.68 0.78
C GLU A 121 5.19 27.42 2.02
N GLY A 122 3.91 27.77 2.06
CA GLY A 122 3.28 28.62 3.09
C GLY A 122 3.36 30.12 2.77
N SER A 123 3.67 30.48 1.51
CA SER A 123 3.77 31.85 1.02
C SER A 123 2.43 32.44 0.54
N ALA A 124 1.43 31.60 0.26
CA ALA A 124 0.06 32.00 -0.04
C ALA A 124 -0.97 31.08 0.63
N SER A 125 -2.20 31.57 0.85
CA SER A 125 -3.31 30.80 1.42
C SER A 125 -4.60 30.90 0.59
N THR A 126 -4.47 31.16 -0.71
CA THR A 126 -5.60 31.37 -1.64
C THR A 126 -5.50 30.41 -2.82
N LEU A 127 -6.58 29.67 -3.08
CA LEU A 127 -6.70 28.75 -4.21
C LEU A 127 -7.96 29.09 -5.03
N SER A 128 -7.81 29.20 -6.35
CA SER A 128 -8.90 29.59 -7.25
C SER A 128 -9.94 28.47 -7.37
N ALA A 129 -11.11 28.69 -6.78
CA ALA A 129 -12.25 27.77 -6.87
C ALA A 129 -12.63 27.47 -8.32
N SER A 130 -12.58 28.47 -9.22
CA SER A 130 -12.86 28.29 -10.65
C SER A 130 -11.83 27.40 -11.35
N ALA A 131 -10.54 27.56 -11.04
CA ALA A 131 -9.49 26.71 -11.61
C ALA A 131 -9.62 25.25 -11.14
N VAL A 132 -9.82 25.04 -9.83
CA VAL A 132 -10.04 23.71 -9.26
C VAL A 132 -11.31 23.05 -9.83
N GLN A 133 -12.43 23.77 -9.90
CA GLN A 133 -13.68 23.24 -10.47
C GLN A 133 -13.50 22.81 -11.93
N ARG A 134 -12.87 23.65 -12.76
CA ARG A 134 -12.58 23.32 -14.17
C ARG A 134 -11.67 22.09 -14.28
N PHE A 135 -10.62 21.99 -13.46
CA PHE A 135 -9.69 20.87 -13.44
C PHE A 135 -10.35 19.55 -13.00
N CYS A 136 -11.08 19.57 -11.87
CA CYS A 136 -11.83 18.41 -11.37
C CYS A 136 -12.89 17.94 -12.37
N GLN A 137 -13.63 18.87 -13.00
CA GLN A 137 -14.61 18.55 -14.03
C GLN A 137 -13.95 17.95 -15.28
N ARG A 138 -12.81 18.50 -15.74
CA ARG A 138 -12.11 18.03 -16.95
C ARG A 138 -11.63 16.59 -16.77
N TYR A 139 -10.90 16.30 -15.70
CA TYR A 139 -10.44 14.95 -15.37
C TYR A 139 -11.60 13.97 -15.19
N SER A 140 -12.67 14.37 -14.48
CA SER A 140 -13.81 13.47 -14.23
C SER A 140 -14.52 13.06 -15.52
N ALA A 141 -14.79 14.01 -16.42
CA ALA A 141 -15.45 13.74 -17.70
C ALA A 141 -14.54 12.98 -18.68
N HIS A 142 -13.23 13.16 -18.59
CA HIS A 142 -12.21 12.43 -19.36
C HIS A 142 -12.15 10.96 -18.91
N MET A 143 -11.90 10.69 -17.62
CA MET A 143 -11.88 9.32 -17.07
C MET A 143 -13.20 8.56 -17.29
N GLU A 144 -14.34 9.26 -17.24
CA GLU A 144 -15.66 8.67 -17.52
C GLU A 144 -15.79 8.19 -18.98
N ARG A 145 -15.28 8.95 -19.96
CA ARG A 145 -15.24 8.51 -21.37
C ARG A 145 -14.38 7.26 -21.55
N GLU A 146 -13.27 7.17 -20.83
CA GLU A 146 -12.34 6.05 -20.95
C GLU A 146 -12.88 4.79 -20.29
N GLU A 147 -13.38 4.90 -19.05
CA GLU A 147 -13.96 3.77 -18.31
C GLU A 147 -15.22 3.21 -18.98
N ASN A 148 -16.03 4.05 -19.61
CA ASN A 148 -17.26 3.63 -20.27
C ASN A 148 -17.09 3.22 -21.75
N THR A 149 -15.99 3.60 -22.41
CA THR A 149 -15.81 3.36 -23.86
C THR A 149 -14.47 2.73 -24.22
N MET A 150 -13.32 3.37 -23.93
CA MET A 150 -12.02 2.86 -24.37
C MET A 150 -11.57 1.60 -23.63
N ALA A 151 -11.71 1.54 -22.31
CA ALA A 151 -11.32 0.37 -21.52
C ALA A 151 -12.17 -0.88 -21.87
N PRO A 152 -13.52 -0.81 -21.98
CA PRO A 152 -14.33 -1.92 -22.48
C PRO A 152 -14.00 -2.33 -23.92
N MET A 153 -13.69 -1.37 -24.80
CA MET A 153 -13.28 -1.66 -26.18
C MET A 153 -11.94 -2.42 -26.21
N ALA A 154 -10.95 -1.99 -25.43
CA ALA A 154 -9.64 -2.66 -25.34
C ALA A 154 -9.75 -4.08 -24.77
N LEU A 155 -10.53 -4.27 -23.69
CA LEU A 155 -10.80 -5.58 -23.09
C LEU A 155 -11.48 -6.56 -24.06
N ARG A 156 -12.24 -6.06 -25.05
CA ARG A 156 -12.92 -6.88 -26.06
C ARG A 156 -12.09 -7.12 -27.33
N LEU A 157 -11.28 -6.15 -27.75
CA LEU A 157 -10.59 -6.19 -29.05
C LEU A 157 -9.13 -6.67 -28.98
N PHE A 158 -8.43 -6.49 -27.86
CA PHE A 158 -7.03 -6.90 -27.77
C PHE A 158 -6.87 -8.40 -27.52
N SER A 159 -6.03 -9.03 -28.33
CA SER A 159 -5.51 -10.37 -28.06
C SER A 159 -4.63 -10.39 -26.80
N PRO A 160 -4.37 -11.56 -26.19
CA PRO A 160 -3.44 -11.69 -25.06
C PRO A 160 -2.04 -11.11 -25.34
N ALA A 161 -1.54 -11.25 -26.58
CA ALA A 161 -0.25 -10.69 -26.98
C ALA A 161 -0.27 -9.15 -27.01
N GLN A 162 -1.39 -8.53 -27.41
CA GLN A 162 -1.54 -7.07 -27.39
C GLN A 162 -1.73 -6.54 -25.98
N MET A 163 -2.41 -7.27 -25.10
CA MET A 163 -2.45 -6.94 -23.66
C MET A 163 -1.06 -6.99 -23.03
N ALA A 164 -0.27 -8.04 -23.31
CA ALA A 164 1.13 -8.11 -22.86
C ALA A 164 1.97 -6.94 -23.41
N GLN A 165 1.87 -6.64 -24.71
CA GLN A 165 2.58 -5.52 -25.34
C GLN A 165 2.25 -4.16 -24.69
N LEU A 166 0.96 -3.91 -24.37
CA LEU A 166 0.55 -2.70 -23.66
C LEU A 166 1.17 -2.68 -22.25
N GLY A 167 1.05 -3.77 -21.49
CA GLY A 167 1.64 -3.93 -20.17
C GLY A 167 3.15 -3.66 -20.14
N GLU A 168 3.90 -4.26 -21.07
CA GLU A 168 5.34 -4.06 -21.23
C GLU A 168 5.71 -2.60 -21.58
N ALA A 169 4.87 -1.89 -22.34
CA ALA A 169 5.09 -0.47 -22.63
C ALA A 169 4.86 0.40 -21.37
N MET A 170 3.78 0.14 -20.64
CA MET A 170 3.46 0.80 -19.36
C MET A 170 4.55 0.56 -18.30
N ALA A 171 5.10 -0.66 -18.24
CA ALA A 171 6.20 -1.03 -17.35
C ALA A 171 7.49 -0.28 -17.73
N ARG A 172 7.89 -0.30 -19.02
CA ARG A 172 9.09 0.39 -19.51
C ARG A 172 9.05 1.89 -19.25
N ARG A 173 7.91 2.56 -19.47
CA ARG A 173 7.73 3.99 -19.14
C ARG A 173 7.96 4.31 -17.67
N ARG A 174 7.82 3.32 -16.78
CA ARG A 174 8.03 3.43 -15.33
C ARG A 174 9.39 2.91 -14.87
N GLY A 175 10.30 2.60 -15.79
CA GLY A 175 11.64 2.09 -15.48
C GLY A 175 11.64 0.64 -15.00
N ILE A 176 10.61 -0.13 -15.36
CA ILE A 176 10.46 -1.55 -15.00
C ILE A 176 10.76 -2.38 -16.25
N ASP A 177 11.77 -3.24 -16.16
CA ASP A 177 12.33 -3.93 -17.33
C ASP A 177 11.36 -4.98 -17.89
N ALA A 178 11.17 -4.99 -19.21
CA ALA A 178 10.11 -5.77 -19.87
C ALA A 178 10.40 -7.28 -20.02
N GLY A 179 11.47 -7.80 -19.41
CA GLY A 179 11.83 -9.22 -19.47
C GLY A 179 10.94 -10.18 -18.68
N ALA A 180 9.93 -9.67 -17.97
CA ALA A 180 9.15 -10.43 -16.98
C ALA A 180 7.71 -10.80 -17.40
N VAL A 181 7.23 -10.40 -18.58
CA VAL A 181 5.78 -10.43 -18.91
C VAL A 181 5.41 -11.44 -20.01
N ALA A 182 6.34 -11.85 -20.87
CA ALA A 182 6.07 -12.80 -21.96
C ALA A 182 6.29 -14.27 -21.53
N GLY A 183 5.23 -15.07 -21.55
CA GLY A 183 5.31 -16.50 -21.22
C GLY A 183 6.13 -17.30 -22.24
N SER A 184 7.34 -17.69 -21.86
CA SER A 184 8.16 -18.71 -22.54
C SER A 184 8.31 -19.93 -21.63
N SER A 185 8.13 -21.14 -22.19
CA SER A 185 8.12 -22.41 -21.46
C SER A 185 9.52 -22.95 -21.10
N ALA A 186 10.49 -22.05 -20.88
CA ALA A 186 11.81 -22.38 -20.37
C ALA A 186 12.09 -21.52 -19.12
N ALA A 187 12.40 -22.17 -18.00
CA ALA A 187 12.70 -21.47 -16.75
C ALA A 187 13.90 -20.53 -16.93
N PRO A 188 13.82 -19.25 -16.52
CA PRO A 188 14.96 -18.36 -16.57
C PRO A 188 16.05 -18.86 -15.62
N ASN A 189 17.31 -18.80 -16.07
CA ASN A 189 18.45 -19.13 -15.22
C ASN A 189 18.53 -18.12 -14.07
N ALA A 190 18.16 -18.57 -12.87
CA ALA A 190 18.12 -17.78 -11.63
C ALA A 190 19.39 -16.95 -11.32
N PRO A 191 20.63 -17.33 -11.70
CA PRO A 191 21.82 -16.50 -11.44
C PRO A 191 21.73 -15.07 -12.00
N ALA A 192 21.23 -14.88 -13.23
CA ALA A 192 21.32 -13.58 -13.92
C ALA A 192 20.47 -12.48 -13.28
N ILE A 193 19.30 -12.83 -12.73
CA ILE A 193 18.47 -11.86 -11.97
C ILE A 193 19.09 -11.56 -10.61
N GLY A 194 19.73 -12.55 -9.97
CA GLY A 194 20.45 -12.39 -8.71
C GLY A 194 21.59 -11.38 -8.79
N GLU A 195 22.32 -11.38 -9.90
CA GLU A 195 23.41 -10.42 -10.16
C GLU A 195 22.90 -8.98 -10.33
N ALA A 196 21.80 -8.78 -11.08
CA ALA A 196 21.20 -7.46 -11.31
C ALA A 196 20.58 -6.80 -10.06
N VAL A 197 20.29 -7.56 -8.98
CA VAL A 197 19.76 -7.01 -7.72
C VAL A 197 20.72 -5.98 -7.10
N ALA A 198 22.03 -6.11 -7.33
CA ALA A 198 23.05 -5.22 -6.77
C ALA A 198 22.92 -3.74 -7.23
N ASP A 199 22.22 -3.52 -8.34
CA ASP A 199 22.10 -2.22 -9.02
C ASP A 199 20.77 -1.49 -8.73
N LEU A 200 19.81 -2.14 -8.04
CA LEU A 200 18.52 -1.57 -7.62
C LEU A 200 18.64 -0.52 -6.48
N ARG A 201 19.73 0.26 -6.46
CA ARG A 201 20.09 1.17 -5.38
C ARG A 201 19.23 2.43 -5.40
N LYS A 202 18.38 2.58 -4.39
CA LYS A 202 17.76 3.87 -4.05
C LYS A 202 18.71 4.67 -3.16
N ASP A 203 18.87 5.96 -3.45
CA ASP A 203 19.51 6.90 -2.52
C ASP A 203 18.45 7.44 -1.57
N TYR A 204 18.65 7.23 -0.27
CA TYR A 204 17.72 7.65 0.78
C TYR A 204 18.09 9.05 1.28
N GLY A 205 17.14 9.87 1.72
CA GLY A 205 17.48 11.20 2.22
C GLY A 205 16.33 12.08 2.68
N GLN A 206 15.14 11.53 2.93
CA GLN A 206 13.97 12.34 3.28
C GLN A 206 13.97 12.89 4.72
N ALA A 207 14.72 12.27 5.65
CA ALA A 207 14.82 12.73 7.03
C ALA A 207 16.15 12.28 7.70
N SER A 208 16.41 12.79 8.92
CA SER A 208 17.48 12.34 9.83
C SER A 208 16.89 11.88 11.17
N LEU A 209 17.68 11.16 11.96
CA LEU A 209 17.31 10.74 13.32
C LEU A 209 18.49 10.96 14.28
N ASN A 210 18.36 11.93 15.18
CA ASN A 210 19.37 12.23 16.22
C ASN A 210 18.89 11.78 17.61
N GLU A 211 19.85 11.59 18.51
CA GLU A 211 19.64 11.19 19.91
C GLU A 211 18.81 12.20 20.70
N ASP A 212 18.92 13.49 20.38
CA ASP A 212 18.17 14.58 21.02
C ASP A 212 16.75 14.72 20.44
N ASP A 213 16.51 14.20 19.23
CA ASP A 213 15.22 14.29 18.53
C ASP A 213 14.26 13.15 18.91
N VAL A 214 14.73 12.12 19.63
CA VAL A 214 13.95 10.92 20.01
C VAL A 214 13.53 10.94 21.47
N LEU A 215 12.35 10.36 21.74
CA LEU A 215 11.78 10.31 23.09
C LEU A 215 12.52 9.28 23.96
N ASP A 216 12.49 9.45 25.28
CA ASP A 216 13.15 8.50 26.20
C ASP A 216 12.38 7.17 26.30
N ASP A 217 11.04 7.21 26.16
CA ASP A 217 10.18 6.04 26.06
C ASP A 217 10.06 5.56 24.61
N PRO A 218 10.48 4.33 24.26
CA PRO A 218 10.39 3.81 22.90
C PRO A 218 8.95 3.51 22.44
N MET A 219 7.99 3.29 23.34
CA MET A 219 6.57 3.14 22.98
C MET A 219 5.96 4.49 22.57
N LEU A 220 6.32 5.58 23.26
CA LEU A 220 5.96 6.93 22.80
C LEU A 220 6.67 7.27 21.48
N GLN A 221 7.95 6.89 21.33
CA GLN A 221 8.69 7.05 20.08
C GLN A 221 8.03 6.28 18.92
N PHE A 222 7.60 5.04 19.14
CA PHE A 222 6.84 4.25 18.17
C PHE A 222 5.52 4.95 17.82
N THR A 223 4.76 5.40 18.83
CA THR A 223 3.47 6.09 18.64
C THR A 223 3.64 7.31 17.73
N ARG A 224 4.63 8.17 18.01
CA ARG A 224 4.96 9.35 17.20
C ARG A 224 5.29 9.00 15.74
N TRP A 225 6.03 7.93 15.53
CA TRP A 225 6.39 7.44 14.19
C TRP A 225 5.22 6.78 13.46
N PHE A 226 4.36 6.06 14.16
CA PHE A 226 3.15 5.44 13.62
C PHE A 226 2.11 6.49 13.20
N GLU A 227 1.92 7.55 13.99
CA GLU A 227 1.14 8.72 13.58
C GLU A 227 1.69 9.38 12.31
N GLN A 228 3.02 9.49 12.18
CA GLN A 228 3.65 10.03 10.98
C GLN A 228 3.42 9.12 9.76
N ALA A 229 3.44 7.79 9.93
CA ALA A 229 3.07 6.84 8.88
C ALA A 229 1.60 6.96 8.45
N LEU A 230 0.68 7.18 9.41
CA LEU A 230 -0.74 7.47 9.12
C LEU A 230 -0.91 8.80 8.36
N LYS A 231 -0.27 9.88 8.84
CA LYS A 231 -0.31 11.22 8.21
C LYS A 231 0.25 11.20 6.78
N ALA A 232 1.35 10.46 6.56
CA ALA A 232 1.96 10.26 5.25
C ALA A 232 1.21 9.27 4.33
N GLN A 233 0.09 8.69 4.79
CA GLN A 233 -0.71 7.71 4.04
C GLN A 233 0.11 6.51 3.52
N VAL A 234 1.08 6.05 4.32
CA VAL A 234 1.86 4.83 4.04
C VAL A 234 0.90 3.66 3.78
N ASN A 235 1.18 2.83 2.78
CA ASN A 235 0.32 1.70 2.47
C ASN A 235 0.35 0.64 3.60
N GLU A 236 -0.81 0.33 4.18
CA GLU A 236 -0.97 -0.57 5.34
C GLU A 236 0.05 -0.32 6.47
N PRO A 237 0.02 0.84 7.15
CA PRO A 237 1.07 1.21 8.12
C PRO A 237 1.10 0.30 9.35
N ASN A 238 0.02 -0.44 9.60
CA ASN A 238 -0.09 -1.46 10.64
C ASN A 238 0.30 -2.88 10.18
N ALA A 239 0.79 -3.06 8.95
CA ALA A 239 1.40 -4.30 8.53
C ALA A 239 2.81 -4.44 9.12
N MET A 240 3.10 -5.62 9.65
CA MET A 240 4.41 -5.97 10.19
C MET A 240 4.78 -7.40 9.79
N ASN A 241 6.05 -7.63 9.51
CA ASN A 241 6.59 -8.99 9.51
C ASN A 241 6.67 -9.48 10.96
N VAL A 242 6.28 -10.72 11.22
CA VAL A 242 6.58 -11.43 12.47
C VAL A 242 7.41 -12.67 12.18
N ALA A 243 8.64 -12.68 12.70
CA ALA A 243 9.57 -13.80 12.64
C ALA A 243 9.50 -14.61 13.94
N THR A 244 9.40 -15.93 13.81
CA THR A 244 9.35 -16.92 14.90
C THR A 244 10.32 -18.05 14.61
N VAL A 245 10.73 -18.81 15.62
CA VAL A 245 11.75 -19.86 15.48
C VAL A 245 11.16 -21.21 15.90
N ALA A 246 11.33 -22.22 15.06
CA ALA A 246 10.91 -23.59 15.34
C ALA A 246 11.81 -24.28 16.38
N ALA A 247 11.34 -25.39 16.95
CA ALA A 247 12.07 -26.16 17.95
C ALA A 247 13.43 -26.72 17.45
N ASP A 248 13.63 -26.82 16.14
CA ASP A 248 14.91 -27.20 15.50
C ASP A 248 15.83 -25.99 15.20
N GLY A 249 15.48 -24.80 15.70
CA GLY A 249 16.24 -23.57 15.50
C GLY A 249 15.98 -22.87 14.16
N ARG A 250 15.10 -23.38 13.29
CA ARG A 250 14.84 -22.73 11.99
C ARG A 250 13.90 -21.53 12.13
N PRO A 251 14.29 -20.34 11.65
CA PRO A 251 13.38 -19.19 11.62
C PRO A 251 12.33 -19.36 10.51
N SER A 252 11.15 -18.79 10.72
CA SER A 252 10.18 -18.53 9.66
C SER A 252 9.42 -17.24 9.91
N SER A 253 9.01 -16.54 8.85
CA SER A 253 8.35 -15.25 8.95
C SER A 253 7.19 -15.11 7.98
N ARG A 254 6.33 -14.11 8.22
CA ARG A 254 5.14 -13.75 7.44
C ARG A 254 4.63 -12.39 7.86
N ILE A 255 3.84 -11.75 7.01
CA ILE A 255 3.13 -10.52 7.37
C ILE A 255 1.92 -10.84 8.26
N VAL A 256 1.73 -10.03 9.30
CA VAL A 256 0.51 -9.92 10.10
C VAL A 256 0.17 -8.44 10.28
N LEU A 257 -1.03 -8.13 10.76
CA LEU A 257 -1.43 -6.77 11.07
C LEU A 257 -1.42 -6.58 12.59
N VAL A 258 -0.67 -5.58 13.10
CA VAL A 258 -0.84 -5.12 14.49
C VAL A 258 -2.26 -4.56 14.65
N LYS A 259 -2.90 -4.88 15.78
CA LYS A 259 -4.27 -4.46 16.08
C LYS A 259 -4.36 -3.53 17.27
N GLN A 260 -3.45 -3.68 18.23
CA GLN A 260 -3.31 -2.81 19.39
C GLN A 260 -1.82 -2.74 19.75
N PHE A 261 -1.37 -1.58 20.22
CA PHE A 261 -0.10 -1.44 20.93
C PHE A 261 -0.33 -0.49 22.11
N ASP A 262 0.24 -0.82 23.26
CA ASP A 262 0.19 -0.03 24.49
C ASP A 262 1.44 -0.36 25.33
N GLU A 263 1.53 0.16 26.56
CA GLU A 263 2.65 -0.09 27.48
C GLU A 263 2.97 -1.58 27.72
N ARG A 264 2.02 -2.49 27.50
CA ARG A 264 2.20 -3.94 27.62
C ARG A 264 2.83 -4.56 26.37
N GLY A 265 2.88 -3.83 25.25
CA GLY A 265 3.49 -4.23 23.99
C GLY A 265 2.53 -4.39 22.81
N PHE A 266 2.93 -5.18 21.81
CA PHE A 266 2.34 -5.19 20.47
C PHE A 266 1.45 -6.43 20.25
N THR A 267 0.17 -6.22 19.99
CA THR A 267 -0.85 -7.28 19.92
C THR A 267 -1.34 -7.55 18.49
N TRP A 268 -1.34 -8.81 18.08
CA TRP A 268 -1.93 -9.31 16.83
C TRP A 268 -2.76 -10.57 17.08
N TYR A 269 -3.67 -10.90 16.18
CA TYR A 269 -4.60 -12.03 16.34
C TYR A 269 -4.44 -13.05 15.23
N THR A 270 -4.53 -14.34 15.57
CA THR A 270 -4.19 -15.44 14.67
C THR A 270 -4.87 -16.75 15.08
N ASN A 271 -4.68 -17.80 14.28
CA ASN A 271 -5.11 -19.15 14.65
C ASN A 271 -3.96 -19.85 15.40
N TYR A 272 -4.28 -20.39 16.59
CA TYR A 272 -3.35 -21.05 17.50
C TYR A 272 -2.82 -22.40 16.99
N ASP A 273 -3.43 -23.02 15.99
CA ASP A 273 -2.94 -24.26 15.37
C ASP A 273 -1.96 -23.96 14.23
N SER A 274 -1.85 -22.70 13.79
CA SER A 274 -0.96 -22.31 12.71
C SER A 274 0.52 -22.49 13.05
N ARG A 275 1.37 -22.65 12.01
CA ARG A 275 2.82 -22.85 12.17
C ARG A 275 3.47 -21.85 13.13
N LYS A 276 3.18 -20.55 13.01
CA LYS A 276 3.76 -19.51 13.89
C LYS A 276 3.39 -19.72 15.37
N ALA A 277 2.18 -20.22 15.64
CA ALA A 277 1.70 -20.46 17.00
C ALA A 277 2.24 -21.77 17.58
N GLN A 278 2.54 -22.77 16.74
CA GLN A 278 3.31 -23.95 17.15
C GLN A 278 4.76 -23.56 17.50
N GLU A 279 5.41 -22.76 16.64
CA GLU A 279 6.74 -22.21 16.87
C GLU A 279 6.78 -21.39 18.19
N LEU A 280 5.82 -20.49 18.42
CA LEU A 280 5.72 -19.68 19.65
C LEU A 280 5.48 -20.49 20.94
N ARG A 281 4.80 -21.65 20.87
CA ARG A 281 4.67 -22.54 22.04
C ARG A 281 6.00 -23.20 22.42
N ALA A 282 6.85 -23.49 21.44
CA ALA A 282 8.14 -24.12 21.66
C ALA A 282 9.23 -23.08 22.02
N ASN A 283 9.18 -21.91 21.40
CA ASN A 283 10.08 -20.79 21.63
C ASN A 283 9.27 -19.48 21.71
N PRO A 284 9.02 -18.94 22.93
CA PRO A 284 8.14 -17.80 23.14
C PRO A 284 8.82 -16.45 22.82
N TYR A 285 9.77 -16.41 21.88
CA TYR A 285 10.43 -15.19 21.42
C TYR A 285 10.13 -14.94 19.95
N ALA A 286 9.95 -13.66 19.59
CA ALA A 286 9.74 -13.24 18.21
C ALA A 286 10.43 -11.91 17.92
N ALA A 287 10.58 -11.62 16.63
CA ALA A 287 10.95 -10.29 16.14
C ALA A 287 9.84 -9.75 15.23
N LEU A 288 9.48 -8.50 15.42
CA LEU A 288 8.57 -7.73 14.57
C LEU A 288 9.39 -6.74 13.73
N LEU A 289 9.02 -6.56 12.46
CA LEU A 289 9.57 -5.53 11.59
C LEU A 289 8.45 -4.77 10.89
N PHE A 290 8.37 -3.47 11.16
CA PHE A 290 7.64 -2.50 10.37
C PHE A 290 8.58 -1.90 9.33
N PHE A 291 8.14 -1.78 8.08
CA PHE A 291 8.87 -1.08 7.02
C PHE A 291 7.92 -0.11 6.31
N TRP A 292 8.15 1.18 6.51
CA TRP A 292 7.38 2.25 5.88
C TRP A 292 8.23 2.87 4.79
N SER A 293 8.12 2.30 3.59
CA SER A 293 9.03 2.57 2.47
C SER A 293 9.01 4.04 2.02
N GLU A 294 7.85 4.67 2.13
CA GLU A 294 7.56 6.04 1.72
C GLU A 294 8.23 7.07 2.64
N LEU A 295 8.46 6.70 3.90
CA LEU A 295 9.17 7.48 4.91
C LEU A 295 10.65 7.07 5.07
N GLU A 296 11.08 6.04 4.34
CA GLU A 296 12.44 5.48 4.44
C GLU A 296 12.76 4.99 5.86
N ARG A 297 11.78 4.36 6.54
CA ARG A 297 11.89 3.97 7.95
C ARG A 297 11.66 2.49 8.18
N GLN A 298 12.37 1.96 9.17
CA GLN A 298 12.14 0.64 9.73
C GLN A 298 12.04 0.73 11.25
N VAL A 299 11.15 -0.05 11.84
CA VAL A 299 11.14 -0.29 13.29
C VAL A 299 11.23 -1.78 13.53
N ARG A 300 12.26 -2.21 14.25
CA ARG A 300 12.45 -3.59 14.71
C ARG A 300 12.10 -3.67 16.18
N ILE A 301 11.31 -4.66 16.57
CA ILE A 301 10.93 -4.90 17.96
C ILE A 301 11.20 -6.37 18.27
N GLU A 302 11.93 -6.65 19.33
CA GLU A 302 12.33 -7.99 19.75
C GLU A 302 11.91 -8.20 21.22
N GLY A 303 11.45 -9.40 21.56
CA GLY A 303 11.05 -9.73 22.93
C GLY A 303 10.18 -10.98 23.06
N ARG A 304 9.72 -11.22 24.28
CA ARG A 304 8.89 -12.38 24.64
C ARG A 304 7.44 -12.20 24.21
N VAL A 305 6.83 -13.28 23.75
CA VAL A 305 5.41 -13.35 23.34
C VAL A 305 4.57 -14.08 24.39
N GLU A 306 3.45 -13.48 24.75
CA GLU A 306 2.40 -14.04 25.60
C GLU A 306 1.08 -14.19 24.84
N THR A 307 0.22 -15.09 25.29
CA THR A 307 -1.15 -15.24 24.77
C THR A 307 -2.06 -14.21 25.45
N THR A 308 -2.88 -13.48 24.68
CA THR A 308 -3.85 -12.53 25.25
C THR A 308 -4.95 -13.27 26.02
N SER A 309 -5.71 -12.55 26.86
CA SER A 309 -6.83 -13.17 27.58
C SER A 309 -7.92 -13.70 26.61
N ALA A 310 -8.78 -14.58 27.12
CA ALA A 310 -9.94 -15.07 26.37
C ALA A 310 -10.88 -13.91 26.02
N GLU A 311 -11.11 -13.01 26.97
CA GLU A 311 -11.97 -11.83 26.88
C GLU A 311 -11.42 -10.80 25.86
N GLU A 312 -10.10 -10.57 25.85
CA GLU A 312 -9.45 -9.76 24.80
C GLU A 312 -9.65 -10.38 23.41
N SER A 313 -9.49 -11.71 23.31
CA SER A 313 -9.70 -12.48 22.08
C SER A 313 -11.16 -12.46 21.61
N ASP A 314 -12.13 -12.61 22.52
CA ASP A 314 -13.57 -12.57 22.24
C ASP A 314 -14.00 -11.18 21.79
N LYS A 315 -13.61 -10.13 22.53
CA LYS A 315 -13.89 -8.73 22.19
C LYS A 315 -13.40 -8.39 20.77
N TYR A 316 -12.16 -8.74 20.43
CA TYR A 316 -11.63 -8.50 19.10
C TYR A 316 -12.20 -9.44 18.04
N PHE A 317 -12.56 -10.69 18.37
CA PHE A 317 -13.25 -11.57 17.42
C PHE A 317 -14.60 -10.98 17.02
N HIS A 318 -15.43 -10.57 17.98
CA HIS A 318 -16.76 -10.04 17.75
C HIS A 318 -16.77 -8.68 17.03
N SER A 319 -15.70 -7.87 17.13
CA SER A 319 -15.57 -6.63 16.34
C SER A 319 -15.21 -6.87 14.86
N ARG A 320 -14.94 -8.11 14.43
CA ARG A 320 -14.61 -8.42 13.02
C ARG A 320 -15.88 -8.59 12.17
N PRO A 321 -15.84 -8.19 10.88
CA PRO A 321 -16.92 -8.47 9.93
C PRO A 321 -17.32 -9.94 9.94
N LEU A 322 -18.62 -10.24 9.79
CA LEU A 322 -19.15 -11.60 9.87
C LEU A 322 -18.38 -12.58 8.96
N LYS A 323 -18.14 -12.22 7.70
CA LYS A 323 -17.36 -13.03 6.75
C LYS A 323 -15.96 -13.38 7.30
N SER A 324 -15.27 -12.43 7.95
CA SER A 324 -13.96 -12.68 8.57
C SER A 324 -14.03 -13.61 9.79
N ARG A 325 -15.13 -13.56 10.56
CA ARG A 325 -15.40 -14.50 11.66
C ARG A 325 -15.63 -15.92 11.11
N LEU A 326 -16.50 -16.06 10.10
CA LEU A 326 -16.77 -17.32 9.40
C LEU A 326 -15.50 -17.93 8.78
N SER A 327 -14.68 -17.13 8.08
CA SER A 327 -13.40 -17.60 7.51
C SER A 327 -12.41 -18.08 8.58
N ALA A 328 -12.42 -17.50 9.78
CA ALA A 328 -11.56 -17.92 10.87
C ALA A 328 -12.00 -19.26 11.52
N ILE A 329 -13.28 -19.60 11.41
CA ILE A 329 -13.84 -20.89 11.85
C ILE A 329 -13.63 -21.96 10.78
N ALA A 330 -13.81 -21.62 9.49
CA ALA A 330 -13.70 -22.55 8.37
C ALA A 330 -12.25 -22.95 8.01
N SER A 331 -11.25 -22.16 8.41
CA SER A 331 -9.86 -22.33 7.99
C SER A 331 -8.97 -22.93 9.08
N GLN A 332 -8.47 -24.14 8.82
CA GLN A 332 -7.33 -24.73 9.55
C GLN A 332 -6.03 -24.07 9.05
N GLN A 333 -5.72 -22.88 9.56
CA GLN A 333 -4.62 -22.07 9.03
C GLN A 333 -3.27 -22.83 9.06
N SER A 334 -2.58 -22.85 7.92
CA SER A 334 -1.30 -23.57 7.68
C SER A 334 -1.42 -25.09 7.48
N ALA A 335 -2.59 -25.70 7.61
CA ALA A 335 -2.78 -27.10 7.22
C ALA A 335 -2.83 -27.24 5.68
N PRO A 336 -2.37 -28.37 5.10
CA PRO A 336 -2.60 -28.69 3.69
C PRO A 336 -4.09 -28.80 3.36
N ILE A 337 -4.46 -28.46 2.12
CA ILE A 337 -5.81 -28.62 1.59
C ILE A 337 -5.74 -28.84 0.07
N ASP A 338 -6.58 -29.72 -0.47
CA ASP A 338 -6.48 -30.22 -1.85
C ASP A 338 -6.47 -29.12 -2.92
N ASN A 339 -7.34 -28.12 -2.78
CA ASN A 339 -7.56 -27.07 -3.76
C ASN A 339 -8.47 -25.94 -3.22
N ARG A 340 -8.61 -24.89 -4.03
CA ARG A 340 -9.48 -23.73 -3.75
C ARG A 340 -10.94 -24.10 -3.49
N ALA A 341 -11.51 -25.03 -4.26
CA ALA A 341 -12.91 -25.42 -4.11
C ALA A 341 -13.18 -26.16 -2.78
N ALA A 342 -12.20 -26.88 -2.23
CA ALA A 342 -12.30 -27.43 -0.88
C ALA A 342 -12.32 -26.32 0.20
N LEU A 343 -11.53 -25.28 0.00
CA LEU A 343 -11.49 -24.09 0.85
C LEU A 343 -12.83 -23.34 0.88
N GLU A 344 -13.47 -23.23 -0.29
CA GLU A 344 -14.78 -22.61 -0.47
C GLU A 344 -15.91 -23.46 0.15
N ARG A 345 -15.91 -24.78 -0.06
CA ARG A 345 -16.86 -25.69 0.61
C ARG A 345 -16.79 -25.63 2.14
N ASN A 346 -15.58 -25.54 2.71
CA ASN A 346 -15.42 -25.37 4.16
C ASN A 346 -16.04 -24.06 4.66
N TYR A 347 -15.89 -22.97 3.89
CA TYR A 347 -16.50 -21.68 4.21
C TYR A 347 -18.03 -21.74 4.10
N GLU A 348 -18.57 -22.33 3.04
CA GLU A 348 -20.02 -22.46 2.82
C GLU A 348 -20.70 -23.30 3.91
N ALA A 349 -20.10 -24.43 4.31
CA ALA A 349 -20.62 -25.27 5.38
C ALA A 349 -20.72 -24.53 6.72
N VAL A 350 -19.71 -23.72 7.06
CA VAL A 350 -19.74 -22.86 8.25
C VAL A 350 -20.75 -21.73 8.09
N ALA A 351 -20.78 -21.06 6.95
CA ALA A 351 -21.73 -19.96 6.68
C ALA A 351 -23.20 -20.41 6.77
N ALA A 352 -23.51 -21.65 6.38
CA ALA A 352 -24.85 -22.22 6.45
C ALA A 352 -25.32 -22.56 7.88
N SER A 353 -24.40 -22.74 8.84
CA SER A 353 -24.69 -23.26 10.20
C SER A 353 -24.40 -22.27 11.35
N ALA A 354 -23.57 -21.25 11.11
CA ALA A 354 -23.02 -20.41 12.17
C ALA A 354 -23.88 -19.19 12.58
N GLY A 355 -24.88 -18.80 11.77
CA GLY A 355 -25.71 -17.62 11.99
C GLY A 355 -24.95 -16.28 11.94
N ASP A 356 -25.59 -15.21 12.40
CA ASP A 356 -25.05 -13.83 12.33
C ASP A 356 -24.06 -13.48 13.46
N ALA A 357 -24.09 -14.27 14.54
CA ALA A 357 -23.31 -14.05 15.75
C ALA A 357 -22.45 -15.29 16.14
N PRO A 358 -21.62 -15.86 15.24
CA PRO A 358 -20.73 -16.95 15.60
C PRO A 358 -19.85 -16.57 16.79
N ALA A 359 -19.69 -17.52 17.71
CA ALA A 359 -18.70 -17.48 18.79
C ALA A 359 -17.27 -17.63 18.22
N ARG A 360 -16.28 -17.15 18.97
CA ARG A 360 -14.87 -17.38 18.66
C ARG A 360 -14.54 -18.87 18.78
N PRO A 361 -13.89 -19.50 17.78
CA PRO A 361 -13.43 -20.88 17.92
C PRO A 361 -12.24 -20.94 18.88
N ALA A 362 -12.13 -22.02 19.66
CA ALA A 362 -11.12 -22.14 20.72
C ALA A 362 -9.67 -22.03 20.22
N ASN A 363 -9.41 -22.39 18.96
CA ASN A 363 -8.11 -22.29 18.30
C ASN A 363 -7.84 -20.91 17.65
N TRP A 364 -8.55 -19.85 18.03
CA TRP A 364 -8.32 -18.50 17.54
C TRP A 364 -8.23 -17.50 18.68
N GLY A 365 -7.29 -16.55 18.60
CA GLY A 365 -7.15 -15.47 19.58
C GLY A 365 -5.86 -14.66 19.38
N GLY A 366 -5.48 -13.91 20.42
CA GLY A 366 -4.39 -12.94 20.35
C GLY A 366 -3.06 -13.45 20.90
N PHE A 367 -1.98 -12.90 20.34
CA PHE A 367 -0.65 -12.89 20.93
C PHE A 367 -0.22 -11.43 21.13
N ARG A 368 0.53 -11.17 22.21
CA ARG A 368 1.17 -9.90 22.51
C ARG A 368 2.67 -10.13 22.65
N LEU A 369 3.48 -9.34 21.95
CA LEU A 369 4.92 -9.28 22.21
C LEU A 369 5.19 -8.16 23.21
N VAL A 370 5.77 -8.52 24.35
CA VAL A 370 6.31 -7.61 25.35
C VAL A 370 7.71 -7.20 24.90
N PRO A 371 7.98 -5.92 24.60
CA PRO A 371 9.23 -5.51 24.01
C PRO A 371 10.38 -5.54 25.04
N GLU A 372 11.48 -6.17 24.65
CA GLU A 372 12.76 -6.17 25.38
C GLU A 372 13.79 -5.30 24.66
N ARG A 373 13.66 -5.14 23.33
CA ARG A 373 14.51 -4.30 22.49
C ARG A 373 13.70 -3.66 21.36
N ILE A 374 13.89 -2.36 21.13
CA ILE A 374 13.25 -1.61 20.03
C ILE A 374 14.31 -0.80 19.29
N GLU A 375 14.44 -0.98 17.98
CA GLU A 375 15.38 -0.26 17.12
C GLU A 375 14.64 0.55 16.05
N PHE A 376 14.93 1.85 16.03
CA PHE A 376 14.46 2.81 15.06
C PHE A 376 15.55 3.09 14.03
N TRP A 377 15.27 2.81 12.76
CA TRP A 377 16.19 3.00 11.64
C TRP A 377 15.60 4.01 10.66
N GLN A 378 16.43 4.96 10.22
CA GLN A 378 16.08 5.99 9.25
C GLN A 378 17.07 5.96 8.07
N GLY A 379 16.52 5.92 6.86
CA GLY A 379 17.25 6.00 5.61
C GLY A 379 18.02 7.33 5.48
N ARG A 380 19.27 7.25 5.01
CA ARG A 380 20.20 8.36 4.81
C ARG A 380 21.04 8.12 3.57
N ARG A 381 21.58 9.20 3.00
CA ARG A 381 22.44 9.16 1.81
C ARG A 381 23.70 8.34 2.07
N SER A 382 24.31 7.82 1.01
CA SER A 382 25.58 7.08 1.08
C SER A 382 25.55 5.83 1.98
N ARG A 383 24.36 5.32 2.32
CA ARG A 383 24.13 4.19 3.24
C ARG A 383 24.57 4.44 4.70
N PHE A 384 24.86 5.67 5.08
CA PHE A 384 25.27 6.00 6.45
C PHE A 384 24.02 6.27 7.32
N HIS A 385 23.25 5.21 7.53
CA HIS A 385 21.92 5.22 8.16
C HIS A 385 21.94 5.61 9.64
N ASP A 386 20.91 6.32 10.08
CA ASP A 386 20.70 6.59 11.50
C ASP A 386 20.01 5.40 12.16
N ARG A 387 20.57 4.91 13.28
CA ARG A 387 20.08 3.75 14.03
C ARG A 387 20.10 4.05 15.51
N ILE A 388 18.94 4.21 16.14
CA ILE A 388 18.81 4.33 17.59
C ILE A 388 18.12 3.08 18.13
N VAL A 389 18.73 2.42 19.11
CA VAL A 389 18.15 1.28 19.81
C VAL A 389 17.88 1.62 21.28
N TYR A 390 16.79 1.05 21.78
CA TYR A 390 16.36 1.03 23.17
C TYR A 390 16.41 -0.42 23.65
N GLU A 391 17.08 -0.66 24.77
CA GLU A 391 17.22 -1.99 25.37
C GLU A 391 16.71 -1.93 26.82
N ARG A 392 15.77 -2.81 27.15
CA ARG A 392 15.07 -2.82 28.44
C ARG A 392 15.99 -3.38 29.52
N GLN A 393 16.17 -2.62 30.60
CA GLN A 393 17.04 -2.96 31.72
C GLN A 393 16.29 -3.81 32.76
N GLU A 394 17.03 -4.43 33.68
CA GLU A 394 16.46 -5.28 34.75
C GLU A 394 15.50 -4.53 35.68
N ASP A 395 15.73 -3.23 35.90
CA ASP A 395 14.85 -2.34 36.68
C ASP A 395 13.59 -1.88 35.90
N GLY A 396 13.47 -2.29 34.63
CA GLY A 396 12.37 -1.93 33.75
C GLY A 396 12.54 -0.60 32.99
N SER A 397 13.63 0.13 33.21
CA SER A 397 14.00 1.32 32.44
C SER A 397 14.48 0.95 31.02
N TRP A 398 14.69 1.96 30.16
CA TRP A 398 15.20 1.80 28.82
C TRP A 398 16.56 2.49 28.66
N ALA A 399 17.59 1.74 28.31
CA ALA A 399 18.88 2.30 27.89
C ALA A 399 18.83 2.62 26.39
N ARG A 400 19.21 3.84 26.00
CA ARG A 400 19.23 4.31 24.61
C ARG A 400 20.66 4.43 24.08
N GLN A 401 20.94 3.91 22.89
CA GLN A 401 22.25 4.03 22.24
C GLN A 401 22.13 4.11 20.70
N ARG A 402 23.11 4.75 20.05
CA ARG A 402 23.27 4.75 18.59
C ARG A 402 24.07 3.53 18.14
N LEU A 403 23.63 2.90 17.05
CA LEU A 403 24.36 1.83 16.38
C LEU A 403 25.01 2.33 15.08
N GLN A 404 26.12 1.71 14.68
CA GLN A 404 26.70 1.93 13.35
C GLN A 404 25.79 1.32 12.27
N PRO A 405 25.67 1.93 11.08
CA PRO A 405 24.78 1.50 10.00
C PRO A 405 25.10 0.10 9.46
#